data_AF-A0AAN0K4B2-F1
#
_entry.id   AF-A0AAN0K4B2-F1
#
_cell.length_a   1.000
_cell.length_b   1.000
_cell.length_c   1.000
_cell.angle_alpha   90.00
_cell.angle_beta   90.00
_cell.angle_gamma   90.00
#
_symmetry.space_group_name_H-M   'P 1'
#
loop_
_entity.id
_entity.type
_entity.pdbx_description
1 polymer ?
#
loop_
_entity_poly.entity_id
_entity_poly.type
_entity_poly.pdbx_seq_one_letter_code
_entity_poly.pdbx_strand_id
1 'polypeptide(L)'
;MPEGEFDPPGRPGKPTAISVEHDSIKLEWKAPQYGSSTIDSYIVSLQCISESPEKWLNQETKGNETTITLNQLQPDTKYIVKVRADCSLGHSEESDISDIIQTKPPMIDIKLQNIIADSKVIEHGPPVVYQIKARPVRLTERYSNIFKMEYGTPVVPPKPTRVLMVVGATGAGKSTLINAMVNYFLGVKWEHKFRLKLIYDEVLHGQTHSQTQVITAYTFY
;
A
#
# COMPACT_ATOMS: atom_id res chain seq x y z
N MET A 1 -33.33 -43.19 -29.49
CA MET A 1 -32.20 -42.69 -28.67
C MET A 1 -32.74 -41.46 -27.96
N PRO A 2 -32.69 -41.30 -26.62
CA PRO A 2 -32.95 -40.00 -26.06
C PRO A 2 -31.65 -39.18 -26.16
N GLU A 3 -31.71 -38.07 -26.89
CA GLU A 3 -30.75 -36.99 -26.74
C GLU A 3 -30.91 -36.47 -25.31
N GLY A 4 -29.88 -36.67 -24.47
CA GLY A 4 -29.87 -36.05 -23.16
C GLY A 4 -29.81 -34.55 -23.36
N GLU A 5 -30.87 -33.83 -22.98
CA GLU A 5 -30.86 -32.38 -22.85
C GLU A 5 -29.69 -32.00 -21.95
N PHE A 6 -28.66 -31.38 -22.53
CA PHE A 6 -27.56 -30.84 -21.74
C PHE A 6 -28.01 -29.52 -21.13
N ASP A 7 -28.47 -29.58 -19.88
CA ASP A 7 -28.83 -28.38 -19.15
C ASP A 7 -27.57 -27.59 -18.73
N PRO A 8 -27.65 -26.24 -18.71
CA PRO A 8 -26.60 -25.40 -18.15
C PRO A 8 -26.34 -25.76 -16.67
N PRO A 9 -25.16 -25.42 -16.12
CA PRO A 9 -24.81 -25.77 -14.76
C PRO A 9 -25.78 -25.13 -13.77
N GLY A 10 -26.04 -25.82 -12.65
CA GLY A 10 -26.88 -25.27 -11.58
C GLY A 10 -26.27 -24.04 -10.93
N ARG A 11 -27.06 -23.40 -10.06
CA ARG A 11 -26.65 -22.23 -9.28
C ARG A 11 -25.49 -22.56 -8.31
N PRO A 12 -24.38 -21.80 -8.31
CA PRO A 12 -23.33 -21.95 -7.31
C PRO A 12 -23.81 -21.55 -5.90
N GLY A 13 -23.09 -22.03 -4.88
CA GLY A 13 -23.33 -21.61 -3.49
C GLY A 13 -22.95 -20.15 -3.24
N LYS A 14 -23.50 -19.56 -2.16
CA LYS A 14 -23.16 -18.20 -1.71
C LYS A 14 -21.63 -18.07 -1.49
N PRO A 15 -20.95 -17.09 -2.11
CA PRO A 15 -19.53 -16.86 -1.89
C PRO A 15 -19.26 -16.32 -0.48
N THR A 16 -18.16 -16.78 0.11
CA THR A 16 -17.69 -16.40 1.44
C THR A 16 -16.23 -15.97 1.37
N ALA A 17 -15.86 -14.94 2.14
CA ALA A 17 -14.48 -14.49 2.25
C ALA A 17 -13.71 -15.36 3.24
N ILE A 18 -12.62 -15.97 2.79
CA ILE A 18 -11.72 -16.77 3.63
C ILE A 18 -10.47 -15.98 4.06
N SER A 19 -10.11 -14.93 3.32
CA SER A 19 -9.07 -13.98 3.72
C SER A 19 -9.38 -12.59 3.17
N VAL A 20 -9.10 -11.56 3.96
CA VAL A 20 -9.31 -10.17 3.59
C VAL A 20 -8.08 -9.36 3.95
N GLU A 21 -7.51 -8.69 2.96
CA GLU A 21 -6.40 -7.75 3.12
C GLU A 21 -6.83 -6.33 2.74
N HIS A 22 -5.87 -5.39 2.74
CA HIS A 22 -6.14 -3.99 2.43
C HIS A 22 -6.45 -3.76 0.94
N ASP A 23 -5.95 -4.61 0.04
CA ASP A 23 -6.08 -4.48 -1.41
C ASP A 23 -6.57 -5.76 -2.11
N SER A 24 -6.90 -6.79 -1.34
CA SER A 24 -7.28 -8.09 -1.88
C SER A 24 -8.26 -8.84 -0.98
N ILE A 25 -9.12 -9.65 -1.61
CA ILE A 25 -10.07 -10.55 -0.94
C ILE A 25 -9.95 -11.93 -1.59
N LYS A 26 -9.74 -12.96 -0.77
CA LYS A 26 -9.80 -14.36 -1.19
C LYS A 26 -11.17 -14.93 -0.85
N LEU A 27 -11.83 -15.45 -1.87
CA LEU A 27 -13.19 -15.99 -1.80
C LEU A 27 -13.20 -17.49 -2.02
N GLU A 28 -14.22 -18.14 -1.46
CA GLU A 28 -14.57 -19.53 -1.66
C GLU A 28 -16.11 -19.68 -1.75
N TRP A 29 -16.57 -20.58 -2.62
CA TRP A 29 -17.97 -20.98 -2.72
C TRP A 29 -18.09 -22.49 -2.94
N LYS A 30 -19.33 -23.00 -2.91
CA LYS A 30 -19.62 -24.41 -3.23
C LYS A 30 -19.99 -24.54 -4.70
N ALA A 31 -19.45 -25.56 -5.36
CA ALA A 31 -19.89 -25.94 -6.70
C ALA A 31 -21.39 -26.31 -6.70
N PRO A 32 -22.08 -26.13 -7.85
CA PRO A 32 -23.47 -26.56 -8.01
C PRO A 32 -23.64 -28.06 -7.72
N GLN A 33 -24.74 -28.43 -7.07
CA GLN A 33 -25.07 -29.85 -6.79
C GLN A 33 -25.78 -30.54 -7.96
N TYR A 34 -26.41 -29.76 -8.84
CA TYR A 34 -27.24 -30.22 -9.95
C TYR A 34 -26.75 -29.58 -11.26
N GLY A 35 -26.90 -30.29 -12.38
CA GLY A 35 -26.44 -29.90 -13.71
C GLY A 35 -25.60 -31.02 -14.36
N SER A 36 -25.83 -31.31 -15.64
CA SER A 36 -25.13 -32.37 -16.38
C SER A 36 -23.89 -31.88 -17.13
N SER A 37 -23.69 -30.57 -17.20
CA SER A 37 -22.60 -29.92 -17.92
C SER A 37 -21.33 -29.78 -17.07
N THR A 38 -20.18 -30.02 -17.70
CA THR A 38 -18.87 -29.77 -17.10
C THR A 38 -18.65 -28.26 -16.99
N ILE A 39 -18.38 -27.78 -15.78
CA ILE A 39 -18.08 -26.36 -15.52
C ILE A 39 -16.68 -26.07 -16.04
N ASP A 40 -16.57 -25.08 -16.92
CA ASP A 40 -15.29 -24.65 -17.49
C ASP A 40 -14.64 -23.59 -16.58
N SER A 41 -15.44 -22.62 -16.10
CA SER A 41 -14.97 -21.60 -15.16
C SER A 41 -16.11 -21.02 -14.33
N TYR A 42 -15.78 -20.09 -13.44
CA TYR A 42 -16.75 -19.26 -12.71
C TYR A 42 -16.46 -17.80 -12.99
N ILE A 43 -17.53 -17.02 -13.17
CA ILE A 43 -17.47 -15.56 -13.24
C ILE A 43 -17.85 -15.01 -11.87
N VAL A 44 -16.92 -14.31 -11.24
CA VAL A 44 -17.09 -13.65 -9.96
C VAL A 44 -17.33 -12.17 -10.20
N SER A 45 -18.51 -11.68 -9.86
CA SER A 45 -18.89 -10.28 -9.97
C SER A 45 -18.74 -9.60 -8.62
N LEU A 46 -17.88 -8.59 -8.55
CA LEU A 46 -17.60 -7.76 -7.39
C LEU A 46 -18.20 -6.37 -7.58
N GLN A 47 -18.85 -5.84 -6.54
CA GLN A 47 -19.35 -4.47 -6.52
C GLN A 47 -18.88 -3.72 -5.28
N CYS A 48 -18.42 -2.48 -5.47
CA CYS A 48 -18.15 -1.53 -4.40
C CYS A 48 -19.46 -0.86 -3.97
N ILE A 49 -19.83 -0.95 -2.68
CA ILE A 49 -21.11 -0.45 -2.17
C ILE A 49 -21.21 1.08 -2.27
N SER A 50 -20.09 1.79 -2.24
CA SER A 50 -20.07 3.26 -2.39
C SER A 50 -20.15 3.72 -3.85
N GLU A 51 -20.07 2.82 -4.82
CA GLU A 51 -20.24 3.13 -6.25
C GLU A 51 -21.70 2.87 -6.70
N SER A 52 -21.98 3.08 -7.99
CA SER A 52 -23.30 2.80 -8.56
C SER A 52 -23.66 1.31 -8.41
N PRO A 53 -24.91 0.96 -8.02
CA PRO A 53 -25.39 -0.41 -7.90
C PRO A 53 -25.38 -1.20 -9.23
N GLU A 54 -25.17 -0.53 -10.36
CA GLU A 54 -25.03 -1.16 -11.68
C GLU A 54 -23.58 -1.51 -12.03
N LYS A 55 -22.60 -0.98 -11.29
CA LYS A 55 -21.18 -1.17 -11.59
C LYS A 55 -20.66 -2.44 -10.91
N TRP A 56 -20.52 -3.50 -11.71
CA TRP A 56 -19.93 -4.78 -11.31
C TRP A 56 -18.62 -5.00 -12.07
N LEU A 57 -17.58 -5.39 -11.35
CA LEU A 57 -16.32 -5.85 -11.93
C LEU A 57 -16.35 -7.38 -11.98
N ASN A 58 -16.16 -7.94 -13.17
CA ASN A 58 -16.16 -9.38 -13.37
C ASN A 58 -14.73 -9.91 -13.45
N GLN A 59 -14.46 -11.00 -12.73
CA GLN A 59 -13.22 -11.75 -12.81
C GLN A 59 -13.51 -13.24 -12.99
N GLU A 60 -12.82 -13.87 -13.92
CA GLU A 60 -12.96 -15.29 -14.21
C GLU A 60 -11.96 -16.13 -13.41
N THR A 61 -12.38 -17.30 -12.93
CA THR A 61 -11.50 -18.26 -12.27
C THR A 61 -10.60 -18.99 -13.25
N LYS A 62 -9.50 -19.55 -12.73
CA LYS A 62 -8.67 -20.45 -13.51
C LYS A 62 -9.32 -21.83 -13.56
N GLY A 63 -10.04 -22.12 -14.64
CA GLY A 63 -10.79 -23.36 -14.76
C GLY A 63 -11.91 -23.45 -13.72
N ASN A 64 -12.26 -24.68 -13.31
CA ASN A 64 -13.34 -24.97 -12.37
C ASN A 64 -12.99 -24.81 -10.88
N GLU A 65 -11.95 -24.02 -10.55
CA GLU A 65 -11.61 -23.72 -9.17
C GLU A 65 -12.75 -22.97 -8.47
N THR A 66 -13.16 -23.43 -7.29
CA THR A 66 -14.20 -22.78 -6.47
C THR A 66 -13.64 -21.73 -5.51
N THR A 67 -12.46 -21.21 -5.83
CA THR A 67 -11.78 -20.16 -5.07
C THR A 67 -11.15 -19.15 -6.02
N ILE A 68 -11.15 -17.87 -5.63
CA ILE A 68 -10.44 -16.82 -6.37
C ILE A 68 -9.86 -15.79 -5.42
N THR A 69 -8.77 -15.14 -5.82
CA THR A 69 -8.26 -13.94 -5.15
C THR A 69 -8.52 -12.73 -6.04
N LEU A 70 -9.38 -11.82 -5.56
CA LEU A 70 -9.62 -10.51 -6.15
C LEU A 70 -8.53 -9.56 -5.64
N ASN A 71 -7.83 -8.88 -6.53
CA ASN A 71 -6.71 -7.98 -6.20
C ASN A 71 -7.02 -6.54 -6.65
N GLN A 72 -6.14 -5.59 -6.31
CA GLN A 72 -6.25 -4.18 -6.69
C GLN A 72 -7.51 -3.49 -6.16
N LEU A 73 -7.99 -3.92 -5.00
CA LEU A 73 -9.15 -3.35 -4.32
C LEU A 73 -8.75 -2.07 -3.59
N GLN A 74 -9.74 -1.22 -3.34
CA GLN A 74 -9.55 -0.03 -2.53
C GLN A 74 -9.50 -0.43 -1.05
N PRO A 75 -8.56 0.14 -0.27
CA PRO A 75 -8.49 -0.10 1.16
C PRO A 75 -9.66 0.55 1.90
N ASP A 76 -9.98 0.01 3.08
CA ASP A 76 -11.10 0.44 3.93
C ASP A 76 -12.44 0.60 3.19
N THR A 77 -12.70 -0.28 2.23
CA THR A 77 -13.85 -0.19 1.31
C THR A 77 -14.74 -1.42 1.43
N LYS A 78 -16.06 -1.20 1.36
CA LYS A 78 -17.06 -2.27 1.48
C LYS A 78 -17.47 -2.80 0.11
N TYR A 79 -17.49 -4.12 0.01
CA TYR A 79 -17.80 -4.85 -1.20
C TYR A 79 -18.88 -5.91 -0.98
N ILE A 80 -19.59 -6.22 -2.06
CA ILE A 80 -20.47 -7.39 -2.16
C ILE A 80 -20.10 -8.19 -3.41
N VAL A 81 -20.32 -9.51 -3.35
CA VAL A 81 -19.88 -10.45 -4.38
C VAL A 81 -21.00 -11.41 -4.73
N LYS A 82 -21.10 -11.78 -6.01
CA LYS A 82 -21.90 -12.91 -6.50
C LYS A 82 -21.10 -13.73 -7.51
N VAL A 83 -21.49 -14.98 -7.71
CA VAL A 83 -20.79 -15.92 -8.59
C VAL A 83 -21.77 -16.65 -9.48
N ARG A 84 -21.41 -16.83 -10.76
CA ARG A 84 -22.10 -17.73 -11.68
C ARG A 84 -21.12 -18.73 -12.28
N ALA A 85 -21.60 -19.94 -12.58
CA ALA A 85 -20.82 -20.94 -13.31
C ALA A 85 -20.90 -20.68 -14.81
N ASP A 86 -19.79 -20.94 -15.50
CA ASP A 86 -19.65 -20.82 -16.94
C ASP A 86 -19.28 -22.17 -17.55
N CYS A 87 -19.89 -22.49 -18.69
CA CYS A 87 -19.61 -23.68 -19.47
C CYS A 87 -19.80 -23.40 -20.96
N SER A 88 -19.29 -24.29 -21.81
CA SER A 88 -19.46 -24.24 -23.28
C SER A 88 -20.90 -24.09 -23.78
N LEU A 89 -21.91 -24.44 -22.98
CA LEU A 89 -23.34 -24.34 -23.33
C LEU A 89 -24.00 -23.04 -22.83
N GLY A 90 -23.31 -22.26 -22.00
CA GLY A 90 -23.81 -21.03 -21.41
C GLY A 90 -23.49 -20.89 -19.92
N HIS A 91 -24.21 -20.00 -19.25
CA HIS A 91 -23.95 -19.66 -17.85
C HIS A 91 -25.11 -20.09 -16.94
N SER A 92 -24.80 -20.36 -15.67
CA SER A 92 -25.82 -20.58 -14.64
C SER A 92 -26.51 -19.27 -14.22
N GLU A 93 -27.56 -19.40 -13.42
CA GLU A 93 -28.03 -18.29 -12.58
C GLU A 93 -26.94 -17.84 -11.58
N GLU A 94 -27.01 -16.56 -11.20
CA GLU A 94 -26.13 -15.97 -10.18
C GLU A 94 -26.40 -16.55 -8.80
N SER A 95 -25.36 -16.76 -8.00
CA SER A 95 -25.46 -17.14 -6.58
C SER A 95 -26.23 -16.10 -5.75
N ASP A 96 -26.49 -16.42 -4.48
CA ASP A 96 -26.87 -15.38 -3.53
C ASP A 96 -25.69 -14.41 -3.38
N ILE A 97 -25.99 -13.14 -3.10
CA ILE A 97 -24.97 -12.13 -2.82
C ILE A 97 -24.29 -12.48 -1.49
N SER A 98 -22.98 -12.30 -1.41
CA SER A 98 -22.18 -12.45 -0.19
C SER A 98 -22.69 -11.56 0.94
N ASP A 99 -22.21 -11.82 2.16
CA ASP A 99 -22.26 -10.79 3.19
C ASP A 99 -21.36 -9.60 2.80
N ILE A 100 -21.54 -8.45 3.46
CA ILE A 100 -20.70 -7.28 3.21
C ILE A 100 -19.27 -7.59 3.68
N ILE A 101 -18.31 -7.48 2.77
CA ILE A 101 -16.90 -7.69 3.04
C ILE A 101 -16.20 -6.33 3.02
N GLN A 102 -15.56 -5.94 4.12
CA GLN A 102 -14.78 -4.70 4.21
C GLN A 102 -13.30 -5.00 4.14
N THR A 103 -12.59 -4.43 3.16
CA THR A 103 -11.12 -4.52 3.09
C THR A 103 -10.49 -3.86 4.31
N LYS A 104 -9.30 -4.34 4.69
CA LYS A 104 -8.58 -3.75 5.82
C LYS A 104 -8.20 -2.29 5.51
N PRO A 105 -7.97 -1.45 6.53
CA PRO A 105 -7.37 -0.14 6.34
C PRO A 105 -6.07 -0.23 5.52
N PRO A 106 -5.66 0.83 4.81
CA PRO A 106 -4.43 0.82 4.06
C PRO A 106 -3.30 0.43 5.00
N MET A 107 -2.47 -0.54 4.59
CA MET A 107 -1.23 -0.81 5.30
C MET A 107 -0.37 0.45 5.19
N ILE A 108 -0.36 1.28 6.23
CA ILE A 108 0.81 2.12 6.48
C ILE A 108 1.94 1.13 6.65
N ASP A 109 2.93 1.17 5.76
CA ASP A 109 4.10 0.30 5.81
C ASP A 109 4.54 0.17 7.28
N ILE A 110 4.65 -1.06 7.80
CA ILE A 110 5.07 -1.30 9.18
C ILE A 110 6.36 -0.54 9.48
N LYS A 111 7.22 -0.37 8.46
CA LYS A 111 8.38 0.52 8.50
C LYS A 111 8.00 1.95 8.85
N LEU A 112 7.04 2.56 8.16
CA LEU A 112 6.55 3.92 8.44
C LEU A 112 5.90 4.04 9.82
N GLN A 113 5.13 3.04 10.26
CA GLN A 113 4.56 3.04 11.60
C GLN A 113 5.64 3.09 12.69
N ASN A 114 6.66 2.23 12.56
CA ASN A 114 7.80 2.20 13.48
C ASN A 114 8.59 3.52 13.45
N ILE A 115 8.76 4.11 12.27
CA ILE A 115 9.42 5.42 12.12
C ILE A 115 8.63 6.50 12.86
N ILE A 116 7.31 6.56 12.66
CA ILE A 116 6.44 7.53 13.34
C ILE A 116 6.50 7.34 14.85
N ALA A 117 6.46 6.09 15.33
CA ALA A 117 6.51 5.76 16.75
C ALA A 117 7.82 6.20 17.45
N ASP A 118 8.96 6.14 16.76
CA ASP A 118 10.27 6.61 17.28
C ASP A 118 10.49 8.13 17.09
N SER A 119 9.65 8.78 16.28
CA SER A 119 9.79 10.19 15.92
C SER A 119 9.16 11.14 16.96
N LYS A 120 9.64 12.38 16.98
CA LYS A 120 9.07 13.44 17.82
C LYS A 120 8.03 14.23 17.02
N VAL A 121 6.84 14.43 17.57
CA VAL A 121 5.86 15.37 16.98
C VAL A 121 6.38 16.80 17.13
N ILE A 122 6.40 17.55 16.03
CA ILE A 122 6.82 18.95 16.00
C ILE A 122 5.72 19.91 15.56
N GLU A 123 4.71 19.43 14.81
CA GLU A 123 3.53 20.21 14.44
C GLU A 123 2.29 19.31 14.53
N HIS A 124 1.26 19.75 15.25
CA HIS A 124 0.03 18.98 15.50
C HIS A 124 -1.10 19.19 14.47
N GLY A 125 -0.92 20.10 13.51
CA GLY A 125 -1.93 20.41 12.50
C GLY A 125 -2.11 19.27 11.49
N PRO A 126 -3.11 19.34 10.59
CA PRO A 126 -3.20 18.47 9.43
C PRO A 126 -2.28 19.01 8.30
N PRO A 127 -1.28 18.25 7.82
CA PRO A 127 -0.81 16.94 8.29
C PRO A 127 0.09 17.04 9.53
N VAL A 128 0.06 16.01 10.40
CA VAL A 128 0.91 15.97 11.60
C VAL A 128 2.37 15.84 11.17
N VAL A 129 3.26 16.68 11.68
CA VAL A 129 4.66 16.66 11.28
C VAL A 129 5.50 16.01 12.36
N TYR A 130 6.25 14.97 11.95
CA TYR A 130 7.14 14.20 12.79
C TYR A 130 8.59 14.48 12.42
N GLN A 131 9.41 14.79 13.40
CA GLN A 131 10.86 14.89 13.25
C GLN A 131 11.47 13.50 13.42
N ILE A 132 12.08 12.99 12.34
CA ILE A 132 12.82 11.72 12.37
C ILE A 132 14.21 11.94 12.97
N LYS A 133 14.66 11.00 13.80
CA LYS A 133 15.96 11.10 14.48
C LYS A 133 17.04 10.40 13.67
N ALA A 134 18.07 11.14 13.26
CA ALA A 134 19.30 10.56 12.76
C ALA A 134 20.37 10.55 13.86
N ARG A 135 21.18 9.49 13.90
CA ARG A 135 22.25 9.33 14.89
C ARG A 135 23.53 10.02 14.39
N PRO A 136 24.19 10.85 15.21
CA PRO A 136 25.47 11.44 14.82
C PRO A 136 26.56 10.36 14.81
N VAL A 137 27.44 10.42 13.81
CA VAL A 137 28.60 9.55 13.67
C VAL A 137 29.86 10.40 13.67
N ARG A 138 30.75 10.12 14.62
CA ARG A 138 32.06 10.76 14.69
C ARG A 138 32.93 10.25 13.55
N LEU A 139 33.40 11.16 12.70
CA LEU A 139 34.40 10.88 11.70
C LEU A 139 35.81 11.08 12.27
N THR A 140 36.79 10.49 11.61
CA THR A 140 38.21 10.67 11.94
C THR A 140 38.61 12.14 11.86
N GLU A 141 39.69 12.53 12.55
CA GLU A 141 40.20 13.92 12.58
C GLU A 141 40.42 14.54 11.19
N ARG A 142 40.77 13.73 10.17
CA ARG A 142 40.92 14.16 8.77
C ARG A 142 39.64 14.73 8.14
N TYR A 143 38.47 14.47 8.72
CA TYR A 143 37.15 14.90 8.22
C TYR A 143 36.37 15.65 9.30
N SER A 144 37.07 16.38 10.18
CA SER A 144 36.47 17.11 11.31
C SER A 144 35.44 18.17 10.89
N ASN A 145 35.50 18.64 9.64
CA ASN A 145 34.53 19.57 9.06
C ASN A 145 33.26 18.89 8.51
N ILE A 146 33.13 17.57 8.62
CA ILE A 146 31.96 16.82 8.17
C ILE A 146 31.21 16.25 9.38
N PHE A 147 29.96 16.67 9.55
CA PHE A 147 29.04 16.08 10.52
C PHE A 147 28.23 14.99 9.82
N LYS A 148 28.57 13.74 10.09
CA LYS A 148 27.82 12.61 9.55
C LYS A 148 26.64 12.27 10.44
N MET A 149 25.48 12.12 9.84
CA MET A 149 24.24 11.67 10.46
C MET A 149 23.77 10.40 9.75
N GLU A 150 23.45 9.36 10.50
CA GLU A 150 22.99 8.09 9.96
C GLU A 150 21.55 7.80 10.36
N TYR A 151 20.79 7.22 9.44
CA TYR A 151 19.42 6.80 9.66
C TYR A 151 19.25 5.34 9.22
N GLY A 152 18.67 4.52 10.10
CA GLY A 152 18.57 3.07 9.89
C GLY A 152 19.84 2.32 10.31
N THR A 153 19.87 1.03 9.99
CA THR A 153 20.95 0.11 10.35
C THR A 153 21.81 -0.20 9.12
N PRO A 154 23.14 -0.07 9.18
CA PRO A 154 24.01 -0.43 8.07
C PRO A 154 23.79 -1.88 7.60
N VAL A 155 23.59 -2.07 6.30
CA VAL A 155 23.51 -3.40 5.70
C VAL A 155 24.92 -3.96 5.54
N VAL A 156 25.10 -5.22 5.93
CA VAL A 156 26.36 -5.97 5.77
C VAL A 156 26.11 -7.15 4.81
N PRO A 157 26.82 -7.24 3.66
CA PRO A 157 27.84 -6.32 3.16
C PRO A 157 27.25 -4.98 2.66
N PRO A 158 28.05 -3.91 2.64
CA PRO A 158 27.58 -2.59 2.23
C PRO A 158 27.10 -2.59 0.77
N LYS A 159 25.90 -2.06 0.55
CA LYS A 159 25.34 -1.86 -0.80
C LYS A 159 25.98 -0.63 -1.48
N PRO A 160 26.03 -0.60 -2.81
CA PRO A 160 26.45 0.60 -3.55
C PRO A 160 25.60 1.80 -3.12
N THR A 161 26.24 2.85 -2.63
CA THR A 161 25.58 4.05 -2.11
C THR A 161 25.66 5.17 -3.15
N ARG A 162 24.52 5.82 -3.44
CA ARG A 162 24.51 7.03 -4.28
C ARG A 162 24.68 8.26 -3.39
N VAL A 163 25.57 9.17 -3.78
CA VAL A 163 25.86 10.41 -3.05
C VAL A 163 25.28 11.59 -3.83
N LEU A 164 24.48 12.41 -3.16
CA LEU A 164 23.94 13.66 -3.70
C LEU A 164 24.45 14.82 -2.86
N MET A 165 25.13 15.77 -3.50
CA MET A 165 25.56 17.02 -2.86
C MET A 165 24.57 18.13 -3.22
N VAL A 166 23.97 18.77 -2.22
CA VAL A 166 23.02 19.88 -2.40
C VAL A 166 23.70 21.18 -2.01
N VAL A 167 23.92 22.07 -2.98
CA VAL A 167 24.61 23.37 -2.80
C VAL A 167 23.69 24.50 -3.26
N GLY A 168 23.76 25.65 -2.60
CA GLY A 168 22.99 26.83 -2.96
C GLY A 168 22.98 27.87 -1.84
N ALA A 169 22.57 29.09 -2.16
CA ALA A 169 22.46 30.18 -1.18
C ALA A 169 21.52 29.82 -0.01
N THR A 170 21.69 30.50 1.12
CA THR A 170 20.77 30.36 2.25
C THR A 170 19.40 30.91 1.88
N GLY A 171 18.34 30.23 2.32
CA GLY A 171 16.97 30.50 1.88
C GLY A 171 16.58 29.89 0.53
N ALA A 172 17.50 29.29 -0.23
CA ALA A 172 17.20 28.67 -1.54
C ALA A 172 16.39 27.35 -1.48
N GLY A 173 15.85 26.99 -0.31
CA GLY A 173 14.97 25.80 -0.17
C GLY A 173 15.67 24.45 -0.03
N LYS A 174 16.99 24.41 0.25
CA LYS A 174 17.74 23.14 0.39
C LYS A 174 17.14 22.20 1.44
N SER A 175 16.82 22.70 2.63
CA SER A 175 16.20 21.91 3.70
C SER A 175 14.83 21.35 3.27
N THR A 176 14.05 22.15 2.53
CA THR A 176 12.78 21.73 1.96
C THR A 176 12.96 20.60 0.96
N LEU A 177 13.94 20.70 0.06
CA LEU A 177 14.26 19.63 -0.90
C LEU A 177 14.65 18.34 -0.19
N ILE A 178 15.53 18.41 0.82
CA ILE A 178 15.96 17.23 1.58
C ILE A 178 14.78 16.58 2.30
N ASN A 179 13.94 17.38 2.98
CA ASN A 179 12.74 16.86 3.64
C ASN A 179 11.76 16.22 2.65
N ALA A 180 11.58 16.80 1.46
CA ALA A 180 10.75 16.20 0.41
C ALA A 180 11.32 14.85 -0.05
N MET A 181 12.64 14.77 -0.28
CA MET A 181 13.32 13.52 -0.65
C MET A 181 13.16 12.45 0.41
N VAL A 182 13.26 12.79 1.69
CA VAL A 182 13.07 11.85 2.80
C VAL A 182 11.65 11.27 2.79
N ASN A 183 10.62 12.09 2.62
CA ASN A 183 9.24 11.60 2.53
C ASN A 183 9.08 10.65 1.33
N TYR A 184 9.65 11.01 0.18
CA TYR A 184 9.63 10.16 -1.02
C TYR A 184 10.34 8.82 -0.78
N PHE A 185 11.56 8.81 -0.24
CA PHE A 185 12.33 7.59 0.02
C PHE A 185 11.69 6.67 1.06
N LEU A 186 11.00 7.25 2.05
CA LEU A 186 10.31 6.49 3.09
C LEU A 186 8.90 6.06 2.68
N GLY A 187 8.45 6.39 1.46
CA GLY A 187 7.15 5.96 0.94
C GLY A 187 5.96 6.75 1.52
N VAL A 188 6.19 7.96 2.01
CA VAL A 188 5.10 8.84 2.47
C VAL A 188 4.34 9.35 1.26
N LYS A 189 3.09 8.93 1.11
CA LYS A 189 2.19 9.34 0.04
C LYS A 189 1.47 10.64 0.36
N TRP A 190 0.92 11.29 -0.67
CA TRP A 190 0.15 12.52 -0.50
C TRP A 190 -1.05 12.31 0.41
N GLU A 191 -1.76 11.18 0.26
CA GLU A 191 -2.95 10.83 1.05
C GLU A 191 -2.67 10.64 2.56
N HIS A 192 -1.42 10.37 2.96
CA HIS A 192 -1.08 10.19 4.36
C HIS A 192 -1.29 11.50 5.14
N LYS A 193 -1.93 11.40 6.30
CA LYS A 193 -2.22 12.55 7.19
C LYS A 193 -1.01 13.00 8.04
N PHE A 194 0.20 12.65 7.62
CA PHE A 194 1.44 13.00 8.30
C PHE A 194 2.55 13.35 7.32
N ARG A 195 3.57 14.08 7.79
CA ARG A 195 4.81 14.36 7.05
C ARG A 195 6.02 14.15 7.95
N LEU A 196 7.13 13.75 7.36
CA LEU A 196 8.39 13.55 8.05
C LEU A 196 9.32 14.74 7.78
N LYS A 197 10.04 15.22 8.79
CA LYS A 197 11.14 16.19 8.63
C LYS A 197 12.41 15.58 9.21
N LEU A 198 13.47 15.58 8.42
CA LEU A 198 14.82 15.26 8.88
C LEU A 198 15.50 16.52 9.40
N ILE A 199 15.41 17.61 8.64
CA ILE A 199 15.94 18.92 8.98
C ILE A 199 14.78 19.77 9.45
N TYR A 200 14.82 20.14 10.73
CA TYR A 200 13.90 21.09 11.33
C TYR A 200 14.71 22.32 11.71
N ASP A 201 14.39 23.46 11.10
CA ASP A 201 14.95 24.74 11.50
C ASP A 201 14.34 25.08 12.87
N GLU A 202 15.08 24.85 13.95
CA GLU A 202 14.74 25.48 15.21
C GLU A 202 14.83 26.98 14.98
N VAL A 203 13.72 27.71 15.12
CA VAL A 203 13.69 29.17 15.14
C VAL A 203 14.35 29.63 16.44
N LEU A 204 15.64 29.37 16.59
CA LEU A 204 16.49 30.02 17.58
C LEU A 204 16.71 31.44 17.07
N HIS A 205 16.26 32.38 17.89
CA HIS A 205 16.44 33.82 17.69
C HIS A 205 17.88 34.15 17.30
N GLY A 206 18.07 34.72 16.11
CA GLY A 206 19.38 35.20 15.68
C GLY A 206 19.61 35.08 14.19
N GLN A 207 19.17 36.12 13.46
CA GLN A 207 19.78 36.66 12.24
C GLN A 207 20.96 35.86 11.64
N THR A 208 20.77 35.38 10.41
CA THR A 208 21.75 35.44 9.31
C THR A 208 23.24 35.37 9.70
N HIS A 209 23.74 34.16 9.99
CA HIS A 209 25.15 33.83 9.80
C HIS A 209 25.30 32.54 9.02
N SER A 210 25.05 32.63 7.71
CA SER A 210 25.42 31.58 6.76
C SER A 210 26.86 31.75 6.34
N GLN A 211 27.80 31.27 7.16
CA GLN A 211 29.10 30.79 6.68
C GLN A 211 29.26 29.35 7.17
N THR A 212 28.88 28.38 6.35
CA THR A 212 29.06 26.98 6.69
C THR A 212 30.52 26.61 6.47
N GLN A 213 31.35 26.70 7.51
CA GLN A 213 32.70 26.07 7.55
C GLN A 213 32.60 24.53 7.65
N VAL A 214 31.38 23.99 7.56
CA VAL A 214 31.00 22.64 7.99
C VAL A 214 29.99 22.05 7.00
N ILE A 215 30.15 20.78 6.65
CA ILE A 215 29.25 20.02 5.78
C ILE A 215 28.49 19.01 6.62
N THR A 216 27.16 18.97 6.52
CA THR A 216 26.36 17.90 7.14
C THR A 216 26.03 16.84 6.10
N ALA A 217 26.45 15.60 6.35
CA ALA A 217 26.21 14.46 5.48
C ALA A 217 25.19 13.51 6.10
N TYR A 218 24.08 13.24 5.41
CA TYR A 218 23.08 12.27 5.85
C TYR A 218 23.24 10.97 5.08
N THR A 219 23.23 9.85 5.78
CA THR A 219 23.24 8.50 5.20
C THR A 219 21.99 7.75 5.64
N PHE A 220 21.20 7.28 4.67
CA PHE A 220 20.03 6.44 4.89
C PHE A 220 20.36 5.02 4.44
N TYR A 221 20.08 4.03 5.30
CA TYR A 221 20.26 2.61 5.01
C TYR A 221 18.96 1.90 4.63
#